data_AF-A0A7S2QCH7-F1
#
_entry.id   AF-A0A7S2QCH7-F1
#
_cell.length_a   1.000
_cell.length_b   1.000
_cell.length_c   1.000
_cell.angle_alpha   90.00
_cell.angle_beta   90.00
_cell.angle_gamma   90.00
#
_symmetry.space_group_name_H-M   'P 1'
#
loop_
_entity.id
_entity.type
_entity.pdbx_description
1 polymer ?
#
loop_
_entity_poly.entity_id
_entity_poly.type
_entity_poly.pdbx_seq_one_letter_code
_entity_poly.pdbx_strand_id
1 'polypeptide(L)'
;MLCATALQGIVDIPAFGGCDDYYILAVALFCFATTQLRTLRNTHALALVSLLTVFGMSALQVVAAFQYSDEQKVPAWWFGNPKVDTFEGVVEAMLGATTTVWAYVPAFLTVELAGCMARPLELRKSLALSGVLNVAVFLVVGLTVVAKWGYDIGDPVTLTKVGAWSEGSALSKALSACLLVGNVVSYMLDSVPLGRFCQRSWAPGFADTWSPASVARYALYTLPTWLFALLLSLAVPNLFVLLAFTTAFTVPWVTQIYPAVLYLALHSRANRSLLHSEGGERFAKLQPAERLGVLMILAVGCVSFVVCLAAAIGKVSFKDLRGPSQIGCDNWIIWKG
;
A
#
# COMPACT_ATOMS: atom_id res chain seq x y z
N MET A 1 -7.16 -9.22 -3.16
CA MET A 1 -6.50 -10.34 -2.45
C MET A 1 -6.63 -10.22 -0.94
N LEU A 2 -6.07 -9.20 -0.26
CA LEU A 2 -6.20 -9.04 1.21
C LEU A 2 -7.65 -9.05 1.74
N CYS A 3 -8.57 -8.36 1.07
CA CYS A 3 -9.99 -8.40 1.44
C CYS A 3 -10.61 -9.78 1.26
N ALA A 4 -10.15 -10.59 0.30
CA ALA A 4 -10.67 -11.93 0.07
C ALA A 4 -10.22 -12.88 1.18
N THR A 5 -8.94 -12.84 1.56
CA THR A 5 -8.40 -13.60 2.70
C THR A 5 -9.04 -13.16 4.01
N ALA A 6 -9.29 -11.86 4.18
CA ALA A 6 -10.00 -11.34 5.36
C ALA A 6 -11.46 -11.78 5.41
N LEU A 7 -12.16 -11.80 4.25
CA LEU A 7 -13.55 -12.25 4.16
C LEU A 7 -13.68 -13.74 4.49
N GLN A 8 -12.74 -14.56 4.01
CA GLN A 8 -12.64 -15.99 4.38
C GLN A 8 -12.45 -16.16 5.90
N GLY A 9 -11.60 -15.36 6.53
CA GLY A 9 -11.38 -15.41 8.00
C GLY A 9 -12.59 -15.00 8.85
N ILE A 10 -13.56 -14.26 8.27
CA ILE A 10 -14.80 -13.86 8.96
C ILE A 10 -15.90 -14.90 8.76
N VAL A 11 -15.98 -15.42 7.55
CA VAL A 11 -17.10 -16.20 7.06
C VAL A 11 -16.65 -17.66 6.99
N ASP A 12 -17.11 -18.48 7.93
CA ASP A 12 -16.88 -19.95 7.96
C ASP A 12 -17.61 -20.68 6.81
N ILE A 13 -17.84 -20.03 5.66
CA ILE A 13 -18.42 -20.64 4.47
C ILE A 13 -17.28 -21.34 3.73
N PRO A 14 -17.36 -22.66 3.48
CA PRO A 14 -16.37 -23.35 2.68
C PRO A 14 -16.38 -22.78 1.25
N ALA A 15 -15.21 -22.50 0.69
CA ALA A 15 -15.06 -22.08 -0.69
C ALA A 15 -15.78 -23.09 -1.62
N PHE A 16 -16.56 -22.61 -2.60
CA PHE A 16 -17.27 -23.47 -3.54
C PHE A 16 -16.26 -24.34 -4.33
N GLY A 17 -16.19 -25.63 -3.99
CA GLY A 17 -15.23 -26.55 -4.59
C GLY A 17 -13.76 -26.34 -4.18
N GLY A 18 -13.50 -25.64 -3.07
CA GLY A 18 -12.14 -25.45 -2.54
C GLY A 18 -11.30 -24.37 -3.26
N CYS A 19 -11.92 -23.50 -4.07
CA CYS A 19 -11.20 -22.45 -4.79
C CYS A 19 -11.46 -21.06 -4.17
N ASP A 20 -10.43 -20.39 -3.69
CA ASP A 20 -10.53 -19.07 -3.04
C ASP A 20 -10.79 -17.91 -4.04
N ASP A 21 -10.70 -18.19 -5.34
CA ASP A 21 -10.86 -17.23 -6.45
C ASP A 21 -12.23 -16.52 -6.43
N TYR A 22 -13.28 -17.16 -5.93
CA TYR A 22 -14.62 -16.57 -5.85
C TYR A 22 -14.69 -15.39 -4.89
N TYR A 23 -13.97 -15.44 -3.76
CA TYR A 23 -13.92 -14.32 -2.81
C TYR A 23 -13.24 -13.11 -3.44
N ILE A 24 -12.25 -13.33 -4.32
CA ILE A 24 -11.58 -12.25 -5.05
C ILE A 24 -12.55 -11.59 -6.02
N LEU A 25 -13.31 -12.36 -6.78
CA LEU A 25 -14.32 -11.83 -7.70
C LEU A 25 -15.40 -11.05 -6.95
N ALA A 26 -15.94 -11.61 -5.87
CA ALA A 26 -16.97 -10.97 -5.06
C ALA A 26 -16.49 -9.63 -4.47
N VAL A 27 -15.31 -9.64 -3.86
CA VAL A 27 -14.66 -8.42 -3.33
C VAL A 27 -14.38 -7.42 -4.44
N ALA A 28 -13.86 -7.86 -5.59
CA ALA A 28 -13.54 -6.98 -6.69
C ALA A 28 -14.80 -6.28 -7.22
N LEU A 29 -15.91 -7.02 -7.40
CA LEU A 29 -17.20 -6.45 -7.80
C LEU A 29 -17.75 -5.46 -6.76
N PHE A 30 -17.63 -5.80 -5.46
CA PHE A 30 -18.02 -4.90 -4.38
C PHE A 30 -17.18 -3.61 -4.37
N CYS A 31 -15.86 -3.72 -4.50
CA CYS A 31 -14.94 -2.61 -4.66
C CYS A 31 -15.30 -1.76 -5.88
N PHE A 32 -15.60 -2.37 -7.03
CA PHE A 32 -16.03 -1.63 -8.22
C PHE A 32 -17.33 -0.85 -8.00
N ALA A 33 -18.36 -1.51 -7.45
CA ALA A 33 -19.65 -0.90 -7.19
C ALA A 33 -19.51 0.28 -6.22
N THR A 34 -18.72 0.12 -5.17
CA THR A 34 -18.50 1.18 -4.17
C THR A 34 -17.70 2.37 -4.71
N THR A 35 -16.79 2.17 -5.67
CA THR A 35 -16.18 3.28 -6.42
C THR A 35 -17.22 4.12 -7.18
N GLN A 36 -18.27 3.48 -7.72
CA GLN A 36 -19.32 4.19 -8.48
C GLN A 36 -20.30 4.94 -7.58
N LEU A 37 -20.55 4.42 -6.38
CA LEU A 37 -21.45 5.04 -5.39
C LEU A 37 -20.87 6.32 -4.76
N ARG A 38 -19.59 6.61 -4.99
CA ARG A 38 -18.90 7.65 -4.25
C ARG A 38 -19.06 9.04 -4.88
N THR A 39 -20.06 9.77 -4.40
CA THR A 39 -20.02 11.24 -4.35
C THR A 39 -19.13 11.64 -3.15
N LEU A 40 -18.17 12.54 -3.34
CA LEU A 40 -17.12 12.88 -2.36
C LEU A 40 -17.61 13.56 -1.04
N ARG A 41 -18.89 13.46 -0.67
CA ARG A 41 -19.45 14.19 0.49
C ARG A 41 -19.03 13.65 1.86
N ASN A 42 -18.61 12.39 1.98
CA ASN A 42 -18.30 11.75 3.27
C ASN A 42 -16.83 11.30 3.44
N THR A 43 -15.88 11.93 2.74
CA THR A 43 -14.45 11.59 2.86
C THR A 43 -13.93 11.68 4.29
N HIS A 44 -14.44 12.61 5.10
CA HIS A 44 -14.10 12.68 6.54
C HIS A 44 -14.55 11.45 7.32
N ALA A 45 -15.76 10.95 7.08
CA ALA A 45 -16.27 9.75 7.75
C ALA A 45 -15.45 8.51 7.35
N LEU A 46 -15.11 8.37 6.06
CA LEU A 46 -14.28 7.27 5.58
C LEU A 46 -12.85 7.35 6.14
N ALA A 47 -12.25 8.54 6.20
CA ALA A 47 -10.95 8.74 6.84
C ALA A 47 -10.99 8.37 8.34
N LEU A 48 -12.09 8.70 9.04
CA LEU A 48 -12.28 8.32 10.44
C LEU A 48 -12.42 6.80 10.60
N VAL A 49 -13.17 6.14 9.73
CA VAL A 49 -13.29 4.66 9.75
C VAL A 49 -11.94 4.01 9.47
N SER A 50 -11.16 4.52 8.52
CA SER A 50 -9.78 4.05 8.27
C SER A 50 -8.89 4.25 9.50
N LEU A 51 -8.95 5.41 10.16
CA LEU A 51 -8.20 5.67 11.39
C LEU A 51 -8.59 4.69 12.52
N LEU A 52 -9.89 4.51 12.75
CA LEU A 52 -10.42 3.61 13.79
C LEU A 52 -10.05 2.15 13.51
N THR A 53 -10.08 1.73 12.25
CA THR A 53 -9.67 0.37 11.88
C THR A 53 -8.18 0.15 12.08
N VAL A 54 -7.32 1.11 11.71
CA VAL A 54 -5.87 1.03 11.98
C VAL A 54 -5.59 0.91 13.47
N PHE A 55 -6.15 1.79 14.30
CA PHE A 55 -5.97 1.71 15.76
C PHE A 55 -6.57 0.43 16.35
N GLY A 56 -7.72 -0.01 15.83
CA GLY A 56 -8.34 -1.28 16.21
C GLY A 56 -7.42 -2.47 15.93
N MET A 57 -6.83 -2.54 14.72
CA MET A 57 -5.85 -3.58 14.37
C MET A 57 -4.62 -3.52 15.26
N SER A 58 -4.07 -2.33 15.53
CA SER A 58 -2.93 -2.15 16.43
C SER A 58 -3.24 -2.64 17.84
N ALA A 59 -4.40 -2.27 18.39
CA ALA A 59 -4.82 -2.70 19.72
C ALA A 59 -5.03 -4.22 19.79
N LEU A 60 -5.69 -4.81 18.80
CA LEU A 60 -5.90 -6.26 18.71
C LEU A 60 -4.57 -7.02 18.63
N GLN A 61 -3.60 -6.55 17.84
CA GLN A 61 -2.28 -7.17 17.74
C GLN A 61 -1.49 -7.07 19.05
N VAL A 62 -1.55 -5.92 19.73
CA VAL A 62 -0.92 -5.77 21.05
C VAL A 62 -1.57 -6.71 22.06
N VAL A 63 -2.91 -6.75 22.14
CA VAL A 63 -3.63 -7.68 23.03
C VAL A 63 -3.28 -9.13 22.72
N ALA A 64 -3.23 -9.52 21.44
CA ALA A 64 -2.80 -10.83 21.00
C ALA A 64 -1.39 -11.17 21.51
N ALA A 65 -0.45 -10.22 21.38
CA ALA A 65 0.93 -10.38 21.80
C ALA A 65 1.08 -10.64 23.31
N PHE A 66 0.21 -10.04 24.12
CA PHE A 66 0.19 -10.28 25.57
C PHE A 66 -0.56 -11.54 25.99
N GLN A 67 -1.63 -11.92 25.27
CA GLN A 67 -2.44 -13.09 25.61
C GLN A 67 -1.79 -14.41 25.17
N TYR A 68 -1.09 -14.40 24.03
CA TYR A 68 -0.53 -15.61 23.41
C TYR A 68 0.98 -15.48 23.28
N SER A 69 1.71 -15.36 24.38
CA SER A 69 3.18 -15.29 24.33
C SER A 69 3.76 -16.60 23.80
N ASP A 70 4.75 -16.51 22.92
CA ASP A 70 5.56 -17.67 22.55
C ASP A 70 6.67 -17.87 23.60
N GLU A 71 6.84 -19.11 24.05
CA GLU A 71 7.89 -19.48 25.00
C GLU A 71 9.23 -19.75 24.28
N GLN A 72 9.19 -20.13 22.99
CA GLN A 72 10.38 -20.43 22.20
C GLN A 72 10.81 -19.22 21.36
N LYS A 73 11.48 -18.26 22.02
CA LYS A 73 11.92 -17.03 21.36
C LYS A 73 13.29 -17.21 20.69
N VAL A 74 13.37 -16.91 19.41
CA VAL A 74 14.65 -16.75 18.70
C VAL A 74 15.20 -15.33 18.95
N PRO A 75 16.47 -15.17 19.36
CA PRO A 75 17.06 -13.86 19.60
C PRO A 75 17.19 -13.05 18.32
N ALA A 76 16.90 -11.75 18.47
CA ALA A 76 17.02 -10.69 17.49
C ALA A 76 18.43 -10.50 16.93
N TRP A 77 18.57 -10.26 15.62
CA TRP A 77 19.68 -9.47 15.10
C TRP A 77 19.18 -8.09 14.67
N TRP A 78 20.09 -7.12 14.55
CA TRP A 78 19.74 -5.74 14.18
C TRP A 78 19.05 -5.63 12.81
N PHE A 79 19.20 -6.65 11.94
CA PHE A 79 18.65 -6.67 10.57
C PHE A 79 18.16 -8.05 10.10
N GLY A 80 17.24 -8.67 10.84
CA GLY A 80 16.54 -9.90 10.40
C GLY A 80 16.88 -11.16 11.19
N ASN A 81 16.33 -12.30 10.78
CA ASN A 81 16.59 -13.59 11.41
C ASN A 81 18.03 -14.06 11.11
N PRO A 82 18.73 -14.73 12.05
CA PRO A 82 19.95 -15.45 11.74
C PRO A 82 19.61 -16.66 10.86
N LYS A 83 19.52 -16.47 9.55
CA LYS A 83 19.41 -17.58 8.59
C LYS A 83 20.78 -18.17 8.27
N VAL A 84 20.77 -19.46 7.94
CA VAL A 84 21.98 -20.21 7.55
C VAL A 84 22.50 -19.73 6.19
N ASP A 85 21.61 -19.26 5.31
CA ASP A 85 21.99 -18.70 4.00
C ASP A 85 22.11 -17.17 4.06
N THR A 86 23.31 -16.68 3.74
CA THR A 86 23.63 -15.24 3.72
C THR A 86 22.82 -14.50 2.65
N PHE A 87 22.48 -15.13 1.53
CA PHE A 87 21.78 -14.46 0.44
C PHE A 87 20.29 -14.22 0.76
N GLU A 88 19.63 -15.20 1.37
CA GLU A 88 18.25 -15.02 1.84
C GLU A 88 18.14 -13.93 2.89
N GLY A 89 19.09 -13.88 3.83
CA GLY A 89 19.13 -12.82 4.85
C GLY A 89 19.26 -11.42 4.24
N VAL A 90 20.05 -11.27 3.16
CA VAL A 90 20.15 -10.00 2.43
C VAL A 90 18.81 -9.63 1.77
N VAL A 91 18.13 -10.59 1.14
CA VAL A 91 16.81 -10.34 0.51
C VAL A 91 15.77 -9.95 1.56
N GLU A 92 15.74 -10.62 2.72
CA GLU A 92 14.86 -10.26 3.83
C GLU A 92 15.13 -8.86 4.38
N ALA A 93 16.41 -8.49 4.55
CA ALA A 93 16.78 -7.14 4.95
C ALA A 93 16.31 -6.09 3.92
N MET A 94 16.46 -6.38 2.63
CA MET A 94 15.96 -5.51 1.56
C MET A 94 14.43 -5.42 1.55
N LEU A 95 13.71 -6.52 1.83
CA LEU A 95 12.25 -6.53 1.97
C LEU A 95 11.82 -5.67 3.17
N GLY A 96 12.48 -5.79 4.32
CA GLY A 96 12.21 -4.96 5.50
C GLY A 96 12.46 -3.46 5.24
N ALA A 97 13.55 -3.13 4.54
CA ALA A 97 13.81 -1.76 4.10
C ALA A 97 12.72 -1.26 3.14
N THR A 98 12.32 -2.08 2.18
CA THR A 98 11.24 -1.78 1.22
C THR A 98 9.92 -1.51 1.92
N THR A 99 9.54 -2.34 2.90
CA THR A 99 8.34 -2.15 3.72
C THR A 99 8.40 -0.85 4.51
N THR A 100 9.56 -0.46 5.02
CA THR A 100 9.73 0.82 5.73
C THR A 100 9.52 2.02 4.80
N VAL A 101 10.01 1.94 3.57
CA VAL A 101 9.79 2.97 2.54
C VAL A 101 8.31 3.00 2.12
N TRP A 102 7.66 1.85 2.03
CA TRP A 102 6.23 1.73 1.69
C TRP A 102 5.29 2.15 2.82
N ALA A 103 5.71 1.99 4.08
CA ALA A 103 4.90 2.32 5.25
C ALA A 103 4.45 3.78 5.26
N TYR A 104 5.16 4.67 4.58
CA TYR A 104 4.81 6.07 4.49
C TYR A 104 4.90 6.61 3.05
N VAL A 105 3.85 6.37 2.25
CA VAL A 105 3.73 6.89 0.88
C VAL A 105 2.61 7.93 0.78
N PRO A 106 2.79 9.13 1.37
CA PRO A 106 1.78 10.19 1.29
C PRO A 106 1.67 10.78 -0.12
N ALA A 107 2.66 10.57 -0.99
CA ALA A 107 2.78 11.24 -2.28
C ALA A 107 1.57 11.02 -3.21
N PHE A 108 0.93 9.83 -3.15
CA PHE A 108 -0.29 9.53 -3.91
C PHE A 108 -1.49 10.39 -3.51
N LEU A 109 -1.57 10.75 -2.23
CA LEU A 109 -2.71 11.46 -1.65
C LEU A 109 -2.40 12.91 -1.34
N THR A 110 -1.14 13.34 -1.38
CA THR A 110 -0.72 14.69 -0.93
C THR A 110 -1.44 15.79 -1.71
N VAL A 111 -1.60 15.64 -3.03
CA VAL A 111 -2.28 16.65 -3.88
C VAL A 111 -3.78 16.70 -3.58
N GLU A 112 -4.41 15.55 -3.40
CA GLU A 112 -5.85 15.49 -3.08
C GLU A 112 -6.14 15.98 -1.67
N LEU A 113 -5.32 15.57 -0.69
CA LEU A 113 -5.38 16.05 0.68
C LEU A 113 -5.21 17.56 0.72
N ALA A 114 -4.22 18.12 0.00
CA ALA A 114 -4.04 19.56 -0.09
C ALA A 114 -5.27 20.27 -0.67
N GLY A 115 -5.93 19.68 -1.66
CA GLY A 115 -7.18 20.20 -2.25
C GLY A 115 -8.39 20.15 -1.32
N CYS A 116 -8.39 19.24 -0.34
CA CYS A 116 -9.46 19.10 0.66
C CYS A 116 -9.18 19.85 1.97
N MET A 117 -7.97 20.36 2.19
CA MET A 117 -7.61 21.11 3.39
C MET A 117 -8.25 22.51 3.38
N ALA A 118 -8.91 22.89 4.47
CA ALA A 118 -9.41 24.26 4.66
C ALA A 118 -8.30 25.32 4.61
N ARG A 119 -7.07 24.93 4.99
CA ARG A 119 -5.86 25.76 4.94
C ARG A 119 -4.70 24.96 4.34
N PRO A 120 -4.49 25.01 3.01
CA PRO A 120 -3.41 24.28 2.35
C PRO A 120 -2.01 24.63 2.86
N LEU A 121 -1.83 25.84 3.43
CA LEU A 121 -0.58 26.28 4.06
C LEU A 121 -0.15 25.40 5.26
N GLU A 122 -1.08 24.68 5.88
CA GLU A 122 -0.80 23.79 7.00
C GLU A 122 -0.40 22.37 6.57
N LEU A 123 -0.34 22.09 5.27
CA LEU A 123 -0.01 20.76 4.72
C LEU A 123 1.30 20.21 5.28
N ARG A 124 2.33 21.04 5.44
CA ARG A 124 3.61 20.63 6.03
C ARG A 124 3.47 20.09 7.44
N LYS A 125 2.66 20.76 8.28
CA LYS A 125 2.41 20.32 9.66
C LYS A 125 1.61 19.03 9.68
N SER A 126 0.61 18.92 8.81
CA SER A 126 -0.21 17.71 8.68
C SER A 126 0.62 16.51 8.22
N LEU A 127 1.48 16.67 7.21
CA LEU A 127 2.41 15.64 6.75
C LEU A 127 3.38 15.24 7.86
N ALA A 128 4.01 16.20 8.55
CA ALA A 128 4.92 15.90 9.65
C ALA A 128 4.22 15.11 10.78
N LEU A 129 3.03 15.55 11.20
CA LEU A 129 2.26 14.85 12.23
C LEU A 129 1.86 13.44 11.79
N SER A 130 1.38 13.28 10.55
CA SER A 130 1.04 11.97 9.98
C SER A 130 2.24 11.04 9.91
N GLY A 131 3.42 11.55 9.49
CA GLY A 131 4.65 10.78 9.45
C GLY A 131 5.10 10.32 10.83
N VAL A 132 5.11 11.22 11.81
CA VAL A 132 5.45 10.88 13.20
C VAL A 132 4.48 9.85 13.78
N LEU A 133 3.17 10.05 13.60
CA LEU A 133 2.16 9.13 14.11
C LEU A 133 2.31 7.75 13.47
N ASN A 134 2.55 7.68 12.17
CA ASN A 134 2.76 6.43 11.45
C ASN A 134 3.98 5.69 12.00
N VAL A 135 5.13 6.35 12.08
CA VAL A 135 6.36 5.77 12.67
C VAL A 135 6.11 5.29 14.10
N ALA A 136 5.42 6.08 14.93
CA ALA A 136 5.10 5.70 16.29
C ALA A 136 4.23 4.44 16.37
N VAL A 137 3.20 4.31 15.53
CA VAL A 137 2.35 3.10 15.48
C VAL A 137 3.17 1.88 15.06
N PHE A 138 4.00 1.99 14.02
CA PHE A 138 4.87 0.89 13.58
C PHE A 138 5.87 0.47 14.66
N LEU A 139 6.49 1.41 15.36
CA LEU A 139 7.42 1.11 16.45
C LEU A 139 6.71 0.47 17.64
N VAL A 140 5.58 1.01 18.10
CA VAL A 140 4.85 0.50 19.26
C VAL A 140 4.36 -0.93 19.00
N VAL A 141 3.70 -1.15 17.85
CA VAL A 141 3.17 -2.48 17.52
C VAL A 141 4.31 -3.44 17.20
N GLY A 142 5.23 -3.05 16.32
CA GLY A 142 6.34 -3.90 15.89
C GLY A 142 7.23 -4.35 17.04
N LEU A 143 7.69 -3.42 17.89
CA LEU A 143 8.53 -3.75 19.05
C LEU A 143 7.78 -4.61 20.08
N THR A 144 6.49 -4.36 20.30
CA THR A 144 5.69 -5.16 21.25
C THR A 144 5.55 -6.59 20.77
N VAL A 145 5.17 -6.78 19.51
CA VAL A 145 4.99 -8.11 18.91
C VAL A 145 6.34 -8.85 18.91
N VAL A 146 7.41 -8.19 18.48
CA VAL A 146 8.76 -8.77 18.47
C VAL A 146 9.25 -9.15 19.88
N ALA A 147 9.02 -8.30 20.89
CA ALA A 147 9.41 -8.61 22.27
C ALA A 147 8.65 -9.81 22.86
N LYS A 148 7.42 -10.03 22.40
CA LYS A 148 6.54 -11.09 22.90
C LYS A 148 6.65 -12.39 22.13
N TRP A 149 6.76 -12.34 20.82
CA TRP A 149 6.75 -13.50 19.92
C TRP A 149 8.12 -13.83 19.34
N GLY A 150 9.13 -12.97 19.54
CA GLY A 150 10.44 -13.13 18.90
C GLY A 150 10.44 -12.59 17.47
N TYR A 151 11.51 -12.88 16.72
CA TYR A 151 11.69 -12.37 15.36
C TYR A 151 11.12 -13.29 14.27
N ASP A 152 10.82 -14.55 14.59
CA ASP A 152 10.30 -15.54 13.64
C ASP A 152 8.77 -15.44 13.50
N ILE A 153 8.31 -14.24 13.14
CA ILE A 153 6.91 -13.92 12.92
C ILE A 153 6.60 -14.10 11.44
N GLY A 154 5.48 -14.75 11.12
CA GLY A 154 5.03 -14.92 9.74
C GLY A 154 4.73 -13.57 9.08
N ASP A 155 5.00 -13.46 7.79
CA ASP A 155 4.59 -12.33 6.96
C ASP A 155 3.46 -12.78 6.02
N PRO A 156 2.20 -12.34 6.25
CA PRO A 156 1.74 -11.37 7.23
C PRO A 156 1.59 -12.00 8.63
N VAL A 157 1.52 -11.17 9.67
CA VAL A 157 1.45 -11.63 11.07
C VAL A 157 0.30 -12.62 11.33
N THR A 158 -0.78 -12.54 10.57
CA THR A 158 -1.94 -13.43 10.66
C THR A 158 -1.66 -14.87 10.21
N LEU A 159 -0.55 -15.11 9.51
CA LEU A 159 -0.08 -16.46 9.16
C LEU A 159 0.90 -17.03 10.20
N THR A 160 1.19 -16.29 11.27
CA THR A 160 2.08 -16.79 12.33
C THR A 160 1.38 -17.91 13.09
N LYS A 161 2.11 -18.99 13.39
CA LYS A 161 1.63 -20.16 14.14
C LYS A 161 1.37 -19.90 15.64
N VAL A 162 1.20 -18.65 16.03
CA VAL A 162 0.82 -18.28 17.40
C VAL A 162 -0.68 -18.50 17.56
N GLY A 163 -1.10 -19.10 18.68
CA GLY A 163 -2.50 -19.48 18.95
C GLY A 163 -3.54 -18.35 18.83
N ALA A 164 -3.08 -17.09 18.79
CA ALA A 164 -3.87 -15.90 18.50
C ALA A 164 -4.66 -15.98 17.17
N TRP A 165 -4.09 -16.63 16.16
CA TRP A 165 -4.66 -16.71 14.80
C TRP A 165 -5.25 -18.08 14.48
N SER A 166 -5.80 -18.74 15.49
CA SER A 166 -6.58 -19.96 15.30
C SER A 166 -7.88 -19.69 14.52
N GLU A 167 -8.24 -20.60 13.62
CA GLU A 167 -9.54 -20.57 12.93
C GLU A 167 -10.67 -20.53 13.95
N GLY A 168 -11.66 -19.66 13.71
CA GLY A 168 -12.81 -19.49 14.61
C GLY A 168 -12.58 -18.60 15.83
N SER A 169 -11.34 -18.17 16.14
CA SER A 169 -11.08 -17.32 17.30
C SER A 169 -11.73 -15.93 17.15
N ALA A 170 -12.33 -15.41 18.23
CA ALA A 170 -12.97 -14.09 18.22
C ALA A 170 -11.98 -12.97 17.87
N LEU A 171 -10.72 -13.12 18.29
CA LEU A 171 -9.64 -12.17 18.01
C LEU A 171 -9.25 -12.18 16.53
N SER A 172 -9.13 -13.37 15.93
CA SER A 172 -8.85 -13.54 14.51
C SER A 172 -9.98 -13.00 13.63
N LYS A 173 -11.24 -13.28 13.99
CA LYS A 173 -12.43 -12.73 13.32
C LYS A 173 -12.48 -11.20 13.42
N ALA A 174 -12.21 -10.64 14.60
CA ALA A 174 -12.17 -9.20 14.80
C ALA A 174 -11.06 -8.52 13.98
N LEU A 175 -9.85 -9.09 13.97
CA LEU A 175 -8.75 -8.56 13.16
C LEU A 175 -9.09 -8.64 11.66
N SER A 176 -9.62 -9.76 11.21
CA SER A 176 -10.03 -9.96 9.82
C SER A 176 -11.12 -8.97 9.41
N ALA A 177 -12.09 -8.69 10.29
CA ALA A 177 -13.10 -7.66 10.07
C ALA A 177 -12.47 -6.25 9.94
N CYS A 178 -11.55 -5.88 10.84
CA CYS A 178 -10.84 -4.61 10.75
C CYS A 178 -9.99 -4.50 9.47
N LEU A 179 -9.30 -5.58 9.07
CA LEU A 179 -8.54 -5.65 7.83
C LEU A 179 -9.45 -5.49 6.61
N LEU A 180 -10.59 -6.17 6.57
CA LEU A 180 -11.55 -6.07 5.48
C LEU A 180 -12.08 -4.65 5.35
N VAL A 181 -12.59 -4.08 6.44
CA VAL A 181 -13.16 -2.72 6.46
C VAL A 181 -12.08 -1.70 6.10
N GLY A 182 -10.89 -1.81 6.70
CA GLY A 182 -9.76 -0.91 6.43
C GLY A 182 -9.37 -0.92 4.95
N ASN A 183 -9.15 -2.10 4.37
CA ASN A 183 -8.76 -2.23 2.96
C ASN A 183 -9.87 -1.78 2.00
N VAL A 184 -11.14 -2.08 2.29
CA VAL A 184 -12.29 -1.58 1.49
C VAL A 184 -12.32 -0.05 1.51
N VAL A 185 -12.21 0.55 2.68
CA VAL A 185 -12.25 2.01 2.85
C VAL A 185 -11.05 2.67 2.17
N SER A 186 -9.85 2.11 2.33
CA SER A 186 -8.65 2.57 1.62
C SER A 186 -8.81 2.46 0.10
N TYR A 187 -9.31 1.34 -0.41
CA TYR A 187 -9.60 1.20 -1.84
C TYR A 187 -10.61 2.24 -2.32
N MET A 188 -11.67 2.51 -1.56
CA MET A 188 -12.62 3.57 -1.92
C MET A 188 -11.93 4.94 -1.96
N LEU A 189 -11.01 5.22 -1.02
CA LEU A 189 -10.26 6.49 -0.94
C LEU A 189 -9.30 6.66 -2.12
N ASP A 190 -8.61 5.60 -2.52
CA ASP A 190 -7.55 5.67 -3.52
C ASP A 190 -8.07 5.52 -4.96
N SER A 191 -9.15 4.75 -5.16
CA SER A 191 -9.70 4.48 -6.50
C SER A 191 -10.38 5.70 -7.15
N VAL A 192 -10.90 6.63 -6.36
CA VAL A 192 -11.54 7.85 -6.87
C VAL A 192 -10.53 8.81 -7.53
N PRO A 193 -9.40 9.18 -6.90
CA PRO A 193 -8.35 9.97 -7.55
C PRO A 193 -7.97 9.42 -8.93
N LEU A 194 -7.72 8.10 -8.98
CA LEU A 194 -7.34 7.41 -10.20
C LEU A 194 -8.47 7.44 -11.24
N GLY A 195 -9.69 7.13 -10.82
CA GLY A 195 -10.86 7.17 -11.69
C GLY A 195 -11.14 8.56 -12.25
N ARG A 196 -10.94 9.60 -11.44
CA ARG A 196 -11.05 11.01 -11.85
C ARG A 196 -9.94 11.43 -12.79
N PHE A 197 -8.72 10.95 -12.58
CA PHE A 197 -7.62 11.17 -13.51
C PHE A 197 -7.93 10.56 -14.89
N CYS A 198 -8.37 9.29 -14.94
CA CYS A 198 -8.79 8.62 -16.18
C CYS A 198 -9.96 9.35 -16.84
N GLN A 199 -11.00 9.69 -16.07
CA GLN A 199 -12.16 10.42 -16.55
C GLN A 199 -11.79 11.79 -17.13
N ARG A 200 -10.93 12.57 -16.48
CA ARG A 200 -10.51 13.89 -16.98
C ARG A 200 -9.65 13.78 -18.24
N SER A 201 -8.84 12.72 -18.33
CA SER A 201 -7.98 12.48 -19.50
C SER A 201 -8.77 12.06 -20.73
N TRP A 202 -9.84 11.26 -20.55
CA TRP A 202 -10.62 10.71 -21.66
C TRP A 202 -11.91 11.49 -21.96
N ALA A 203 -12.46 12.18 -20.97
CA ALA A 203 -13.69 12.96 -21.07
C ALA A 203 -13.61 14.24 -20.24
N PRO A 204 -12.85 15.25 -20.68
CA PRO A 204 -12.64 16.50 -19.94
C PRO A 204 -13.93 17.31 -19.72
N GLY A 205 -14.94 17.14 -20.60
CA GLY A 205 -16.25 17.80 -20.49
C GLY A 205 -17.29 17.04 -19.67
N PHE A 206 -16.89 16.03 -18.88
CA PHE A 206 -17.82 15.27 -18.06
C PHE A 206 -18.48 16.16 -17.00
N ALA A 207 -19.80 16.31 -17.08
CA ALA A 207 -20.56 17.08 -16.12
C ALA A 207 -20.77 16.25 -14.83
N ASP A 208 -20.38 16.80 -13.68
CA ASP A 208 -20.55 16.20 -12.34
C ASP A 208 -22.00 16.24 -11.85
N THR A 209 -22.95 15.94 -12.73
CA THR A 209 -24.38 15.89 -12.42
C THR A 209 -24.79 14.60 -11.71
N TRP A 210 -23.91 13.60 -11.67
CA TRP A 210 -24.10 12.29 -11.03
C TRP A 210 -25.45 11.61 -11.35
N SER A 211 -26.01 11.89 -12.52
CA SER A 211 -27.16 11.17 -13.03
C SER A 211 -26.81 9.69 -13.27
N PRO A 212 -27.79 8.77 -13.33
CA PRO A 212 -27.53 7.36 -13.63
C PRO A 212 -26.69 7.16 -14.90
N ALA A 213 -26.92 7.99 -15.93
CA ALA A 213 -26.14 7.98 -17.16
C ALA A 213 -24.68 8.44 -16.94
N SER A 214 -24.45 9.46 -16.11
CA SER A 214 -23.11 9.91 -15.74
C SER A 214 -22.39 8.85 -14.90
N VAL A 215 -23.07 8.17 -13.97
CA VAL A 215 -22.51 7.06 -13.20
C VAL A 215 -22.11 5.91 -14.11
N ALA A 216 -22.96 5.51 -15.06
CA ALA A 216 -22.64 4.47 -16.03
C ALA A 216 -21.41 4.83 -16.89
N ARG A 217 -21.31 6.09 -17.34
CA ARG A 217 -20.12 6.58 -18.06
C ARG A 217 -18.87 6.57 -17.18
N TYR A 218 -18.98 6.98 -15.93
CA TYR A 218 -17.88 6.94 -14.97
C TYR A 218 -17.41 5.50 -14.68
N ALA A 219 -18.34 4.56 -14.60
CA ALA A 219 -18.05 3.13 -14.48
C ALA A 219 -17.24 2.63 -15.68
N LEU A 220 -17.60 3.03 -16.91
CA LEU A 220 -16.84 2.67 -18.11
C LEU A 220 -15.41 3.24 -18.11
N TYR A 221 -15.20 4.43 -17.55
CA TYR A 221 -13.86 5.02 -17.44
C TYR A 221 -12.99 4.39 -16.36
N THR A 222 -13.60 3.82 -15.31
CA THR A 222 -12.89 3.13 -14.23
C THR A 222 -12.75 1.62 -14.47
N LEU A 223 -13.48 1.08 -15.46
CA LEU A 223 -13.47 -0.35 -15.77
C LEU A 223 -12.08 -0.88 -16.18
N PRO A 224 -11.27 -0.19 -17.01
CA PRO A 224 -9.97 -0.73 -17.43
C PRO A 224 -8.98 -0.89 -16.27
N THR A 225 -8.94 0.08 -15.35
CA THR A 225 -8.06 0.00 -14.16
C THR A 225 -8.53 -1.11 -13.22
N TRP A 226 -9.84 -1.25 -13.03
CA TRP A 226 -10.41 -2.34 -12.26
C TRP A 226 -10.14 -3.72 -12.88
N LEU A 227 -10.36 -3.88 -14.19
CA LEU A 227 -10.09 -5.13 -14.91
C LEU A 227 -8.62 -5.51 -14.81
N PHE A 228 -7.72 -4.54 -14.99
CA PHE A 228 -6.28 -4.77 -14.85
C PHE A 228 -5.92 -5.27 -13.45
N ALA A 229 -6.45 -4.64 -12.40
CA ALA A 229 -6.22 -5.06 -11.02
C ALA A 229 -6.80 -6.45 -10.72
N LEU A 230 -7.98 -6.78 -11.27
CA LEU A 230 -8.58 -8.10 -11.14
C LEU A 230 -7.74 -9.16 -11.86
N LEU A 231 -7.35 -8.91 -13.11
CA LEU A 231 -6.53 -9.84 -13.89
C LEU A 231 -5.17 -10.09 -13.25
N LEU A 232 -4.51 -9.04 -12.73
CA LEU A 232 -3.27 -9.19 -11.97
C LEU A 232 -3.47 -10.00 -10.70
N SER A 233 -4.56 -9.75 -9.97
CA SER A 233 -4.89 -10.50 -8.76
C SER A 233 -5.14 -11.97 -9.07
N LEU A 234 -5.74 -12.30 -10.21
CA LEU A 234 -5.95 -13.70 -10.62
C LEU A 234 -4.66 -14.33 -11.17
N ALA A 235 -3.82 -13.58 -11.87
CA ALA A 235 -2.61 -14.10 -12.51
C ALA A 235 -1.44 -14.32 -11.55
N VAL A 236 -1.35 -13.53 -10.47
CA VAL A 236 -0.28 -13.62 -9.47
C VAL A 236 -0.84 -14.29 -8.22
N PRO A 237 -0.57 -15.58 -7.98
CA PRO A 237 -1.24 -16.33 -6.92
C PRO A 237 -0.73 -15.98 -5.51
N ASN A 238 0.26 -15.10 -5.43
CA ASN A 238 0.89 -14.72 -4.18
C ASN A 238 0.80 -13.20 -3.99
N LEU A 239 0.05 -12.78 -2.97
CA LEU A 239 -0.16 -11.37 -2.65
C LEU A 239 1.16 -10.64 -2.39
N PHE A 240 2.11 -11.28 -1.71
CA PHE A 240 3.37 -10.65 -1.32
C PHE A 240 4.28 -10.42 -2.51
N VAL A 241 4.28 -11.33 -3.48
CA VAL A 241 4.93 -11.12 -4.77
C VAL A 241 4.29 -9.93 -5.48
N LEU A 242 2.96 -9.90 -5.59
CA LEU A 242 2.25 -8.79 -6.22
C LEU A 242 2.55 -7.46 -5.51
N LEU A 243 2.55 -7.44 -4.18
CA LEU A 243 2.85 -6.27 -3.35
C LEU A 243 4.31 -5.83 -3.51
N ALA A 244 5.26 -6.76 -3.54
CA ALA A 244 6.68 -6.44 -3.69
C ALA A 244 6.97 -5.78 -5.05
N PHE A 245 6.43 -6.33 -6.14
CA PHE A 245 6.57 -5.71 -7.46
C PHE A 245 5.83 -4.39 -7.58
N THR A 246 4.59 -4.32 -7.07
CA THR A 246 3.82 -3.07 -7.05
C THR A 246 4.61 -1.99 -6.30
N THR A 247 5.17 -2.33 -5.13
CA THR A 247 6.01 -1.42 -4.34
C THR A 247 7.25 -0.98 -5.12
N ALA A 248 7.98 -1.92 -5.71
CA ALA A 248 9.19 -1.63 -6.47
C ALA A 248 8.95 -0.67 -7.63
N PHE A 249 7.85 -0.85 -8.37
CA PHE A 249 7.55 0.00 -9.52
C PHE A 249 6.91 1.33 -9.16
N THR A 250 6.23 1.43 -8.02
CA THR A 250 5.42 2.62 -7.72
C THR A 250 6.07 3.54 -6.70
N VAL A 251 6.61 3.01 -5.61
CA VAL A 251 7.00 3.85 -4.46
C VAL A 251 8.21 4.72 -4.75
N PRO A 252 9.37 4.19 -5.19
CA PRO A 252 10.54 5.01 -5.48
C PRO A 252 10.24 6.04 -6.58
N TRP A 253 9.45 5.63 -7.57
CA TRP A 253 9.04 6.49 -8.67
C TRP A 253 8.18 7.67 -8.21
N VAL A 254 7.13 7.42 -7.45
CA VAL A 254 6.16 8.47 -7.08
C VAL A 254 6.68 9.35 -5.94
N THR A 255 7.45 8.80 -5.00
CA THR A 255 7.89 9.56 -3.81
C THR A 255 9.19 10.33 -4.01
N GLN A 256 10.11 9.81 -4.83
CA GLN A 256 11.48 10.31 -4.91
C GLN A 256 11.86 10.69 -6.34
N ILE A 257 11.80 9.75 -7.28
CA ILE A 257 12.35 9.94 -8.63
C ILE A 257 11.53 10.95 -9.42
N TYR A 258 10.23 10.72 -9.62
CA TYR A 258 9.38 11.57 -10.45
C TYR A 258 9.27 13.00 -9.91
N PRO A 259 9.03 13.25 -8.60
CA PRO A 259 9.03 14.60 -8.05
C PRO A 259 10.38 15.32 -8.25
N ALA A 260 11.51 14.63 -8.04
CA ALA A 260 12.83 15.22 -8.21
C ALA A 260 13.11 15.58 -9.69
N VAL A 261 12.80 14.66 -10.62
CA VAL A 261 12.94 14.90 -12.06
C VAL A 261 12.05 16.06 -12.50
N LEU A 262 10.78 16.08 -12.07
CA LEU A 262 9.84 17.13 -12.43
C LEU A 262 10.28 18.49 -11.87
N TYR A 263 10.73 18.53 -10.62
CA TYR A 263 11.20 19.75 -9.97
C TYR A 263 12.43 20.34 -10.69
N LEU A 264 13.40 19.49 -11.05
CA LEU A 264 14.57 19.89 -11.84
C LEU A 264 14.18 20.34 -13.25
N ALA A 265 13.28 19.62 -13.92
CA ALA A 265 12.81 19.95 -15.26
C ALA A 265 12.09 21.29 -15.30
N LEU A 266 11.16 21.55 -14.36
CA LEU A 266 10.41 22.80 -14.27
C LEU A 266 11.33 24.00 -14.05
N HIS A 267 12.29 23.91 -13.13
CA HIS A 267 13.24 25.01 -12.90
C HIS A 267 14.23 25.20 -14.04
N SER A 268 14.63 24.12 -14.73
CA SER A 268 15.47 24.23 -15.93
C SER A 268 14.75 24.96 -17.07
N ARG A 269 13.44 24.76 -17.22
CA ARG A 269 12.59 25.44 -18.21
C ARG A 269 12.34 26.90 -17.83
N ALA A 270 12.01 27.17 -16.56
CA ALA A 270 11.83 28.53 -16.06
C ALA A 270 13.08 29.41 -16.26
N ASN A 271 14.27 28.84 -16.02
CA ASN A 271 15.53 29.54 -16.28
C ASN A 271 15.76 29.82 -17.77
N ARG A 272 15.28 28.95 -18.68
CA ARG A 272 15.37 29.19 -20.14
C ARG A 272 14.37 30.23 -20.62
N SER A 273 13.14 30.25 -20.09
CA SER A 273 12.12 31.23 -20.47
C SER A 273 12.43 32.63 -19.94
N LEU A 274 13.04 32.74 -18.75
CA LEU A 274 13.49 34.02 -18.19
C LEU A 274 14.64 34.68 -18.95
N LEU A 275 15.49 33.89 -19.61
CA LEU A 275 16.53 34.42 -20.50
C LEU A 275 15.96 35.07 -21.77
N HIS A 276 14.68 34.85 -22.09
CA HIS A 276 14.01 35.36 -23.27
C HIS A 276 12.90 36.39 -22.98
N SER A 277 12.53 36.63 -21.72
CA SER A 277 11.47 37.56 -21.35
C SER A 277 12.03 38.70 -20.50
N GLU A 278 12.09 39.90 -21.07
CA GLU A 278 12.59 41.13 -20.41
C GLU A 278 11.65 41.70 -19.32
N GLY A 279 10.58 40.99 -18.89
CA GLY A 279 9.57 41.64 -18.03
C GLY A 279 8.69 40.79 -17.12
N GLY A 280 8.94 39.50 -16.90
CA GLY A 280 7.98 38.64 -16.17
C GLY A 280 8.57 37.82 -15.03
N GLU A 281 8.10 38.11 -13.81
CA GLU A 281 8.17 37.34 -12.55
C GLU A 281 9.44 36.51 -12.24
N ARG A 282 10.15 36.93 -11.18
CA ARG A 282 11.32 36.24 -10.61
C ARG A 282 10.96 34.82 -10.14
N PHE A 283 11.09 33.81 -11.02
CA PHE A 283 11.45 32.49 -10.52
C PHE A 283 12.86 32.60 -9.96
N ALA A 284 12.98 32.54 -8.63
CA ALA A 284 14.26 32.60 -7.96
C ALA A 284 15.16 31.47 -8.51
N LYS A 285 16.39 31.81 -8.89
CA LYS A 285 17.39 30.79 -9.24
C LYS A 285 17.49 29.82 -8.07
N LEU A 286 17.38 28.54 -8.38
CA LEU A 286 17.58 27.45 -7.42
C LEU A 286 18.89 27.68 -6.67
N GLN A 287 18.82 27.71 -5.34
CA GLN A 287 20.02 27.80 -4.54
C GLN A 287 20.85 26.52 -4.74
N PRO A 288 22.20 26.60 -4.75
CA PRO A 288 23.03 25.41 -4.92
C PRO A 288 22.70 24.29 -3.91
N ALA A 289 22.36 24.66 -2.67
CA ALA A 289 21.95 23.73 -1.62
C ALA A 289 20.63 22.99 -1.95
N GLU A 290 19.64 23.70 -2.49
CA GLU A 290 18.37 23.10 -2.91
C GLU A 290 18.58 22.14 -4.08
N ARG A 291 19.38 22.53 -5.07
CA ARG A 291 19.72 21.66 -6.20
C ARG A 291 20.45 20.40 -5.74
N LEU A 292 21.41 20.52 -4.83
CA LEU A 292 22.10 19.37 -4.24
C LEU A 292 21.13 18.46 -3.48
N GLY A 293 20.23 19.03 -2.68
CA GLY A 293 19.20 18.28 -1.96
C GLY A 293 18.28 17.48 -2.90
N VAL A 294 17.84 18.07 -4.00
CA VAL A 294 16.99 17.38 -4.99
C VAL A 294 17.77 16.29 -5.72
N LEU A 295 19.04 16.50 -6.05
CA LEU A 295 19.90 15.47 -6.64
C LEU A 295 20.13 14.30 -5.67
N MET A 296 20.29 14.58 -4.37
CA MET A 296 20.39 13.55 -3.33
C MET A 296 19.10 12.73 -3.25
N ILE A 297 17.92 13.37 -3.27
CA ILE A 297 16.62 12.69 -3.28
C ILE A 297 16.49 11.79 -4.51
N LEU A 298 16.90 12.28 -5.69
CA LEU A 298 16.89 11.48 -6.93
C LEU A 298 17.80 10.26 -6.81
N ALA A 299 19.02 10.43 -6.30
CA ALA A 299 19.96 9.33 -6.10
C ALA A 299 19.41 8.28 -5.12
N VAL A 300 18.86 8.72 -3.99
CA VAL A 300 18.17 7.84 -3.01
C VAL A 300 16.98 7.14 -3.67
N GLY A 301 16.25 7.82 -4.55
CA GLY A 301 15.19 7.25 -5.38
C GLY A 301 15.66 6.10 -6.25
N CYS A 302 16.73 6.30 -7.00
CA CYS A 302 17.31 5.26 -7.85
C CYS A 302 17.83 4.06 -7.04
N VAL A 303 18.49 4.31 -5.91
CA VAL A 303 18.95 3.23 -5.02
C VAL A 303 17.76 2.46 -4.44
N SER A 304 16.74 3.16 -3.96
CA SER A 304 15.50 2.55 -3.45
C SER A 304 14.82 1.70 -4.51
N PHE A 305 14.78 2.16 -5.78
CA PHE A 305 14.24 1.37 -6.90
C PHE A 305 14.99 0.06 -7.11
N VAL A 306 16.33 0.10 -7.14
CA VAL A 306 17.16 -1.10 -7.30
C VAL A 306 16.96 -2.07 -6.13
N VAL A 307 16.95 -1.56 -4.89
CA VAL A 307 16.73 -2.37 -3.69
C VAL A 307 15.36 -3.03 -3.70
N CYS A 308 14.29 -2.27 -3.98
CA CYS A 308 12.93 -2.82 -4.02
C CYS A 308 12.77 -3.84 -5.15
N LEU A 309 13.36 -3.59 -6.32
CA LEU A 309 13.30 -4.52 -7.44
C LEU A 309 14.07 -5.81 -7.15
N ALA A 310 15.27 -5.72 -6.58
CA ALA A 310 16.04 -6.87 -6.14
C ALA A 310 15.28 -7.68 -5.08
N ALA A 311 14.65 -7.01 -4.12
CA ALA A 311 13.80 -7.64 -3.11
C ALA A 311 12.61 -8.39 -3.73
N ALA A 312 11.92 -7.78 -4.70
CA ALA A 312 10.79 -8.40 -5.40
C ALA A 312 11.22 -9.62 -6.24
N ILE A 313 12.35 -9.53 -6.94
CA ILE A 313 12.93 -10.66 -7.69
C ILE A 313 13.34 -11.78 -6.72
N GLY A 314 13.99 -11.43 -5.61
CA GLY A 314 14.35 -12.38 -4.56
C GLY A 314 13.13 -13.09 -3.99
N LYS A 315 12.05 -12.36 -3.66
CA LYS A 315 10.79 -12.93 -3.16
C LYS A 315 10.19 -13.98 -4.10
N VAL A 316 10.30 -13.80 -5.42
CA VAL A 316 9.86 -14.81 -6.39
C VAL A 316 10.84 -15.97 -6.50
N SER A 317 12.14 -15.69 -6.41
CA SER A 317 13.20 -16.66 -6.68
C SER A 317 13.37 -17.69 -5.56
N PHE A 318 13.23 -17.28 -4.29
CA PHE A 318 13.36 -18.18 -3.13
C PHE A 318 12.00 -18.72 -2.70
N LYS A 319 11.84 -20.05 -2.71
CA LYS A 319 10.59 -20.71 -2.31
C LYS A 319 10.19 -20.38 -0.87
N ASP A 320 11.17 -20.34 0.03
CA ASP A 320 10.96 -20.07 1.45
C ASP A 320 10.52 -18.62 1.70
N LEU A 321 10.97 -17.68 0.86
CA LEU A 321 10.56 -16.28 0.95
C LEU A 321 9.23 -16.01 0.25
N ARG A 322 8.89 -16.77 -0.79
CA ARG A 322 7.68 -16.55 -1.60
C ARG A 322 6.42 -16.57 -0.73
N GLY A 323 6.36 -17.46 0.26
CA GLY A 323 5.17 -17.69 1.08
C GLY A 323 4.10 -18.53 0.35
N PRO A 324 3.02 -18.90 1.04
CA PRO A 324 2.00 -19.77 0.48
C PRO A 324 1.26 -19.09 -0.70
N SER A 325 0.88 -19.88 -1.70
CA SER A 325 -0.05 -19.42 -2.73
C SER A 325 -1.44 -19.29 -2.10
N GLN A 326 -2.11 -18.16 -2.36
CA GLN A 326 -3.40 -17.80 -1.78
C GLN A 326 -4.55 -17.92 -2.79
N ILE A 327 -4.24 -18.27 -4.03
CA ILE A 327 -5.16 -18.29 -5.17
C ILE A 327 -4.84 -19.51 -6.02
N GLY A 328 -5.89 -20.06 -6.61
CA GLY A 328 -5.83 -21.17 -7.54
C GLY A 328 -6.33 -22.44 -6.90
N CYS A 329 -7.27 -23.11 -7.58
CA CYS A 329 -7.52 -24.54 -7.37
C CYS A 329 -6.20 -25.31 -7.65
N ASP A 330 -6.02 -26.51 -7.08
CA ASP A 330 -4.80 -27.39 -7.08
C ASP A 330 -4.03 -27.61 -8.41
N ASN A 331 -4.41 -26.97 -9.53
CA ASN A 331 -3.92 -27.19 -10.87
C ASN A 331 -3.46 -25.92 -11.63
N TRP A 332 -3.08 -24.83 -10.97
CA TRP A 332 -2.42 -23.72 -11.67
C TRP A 332 -0.98 -24.07 -12.07
N ILE A 333 -0.80 -24.38 -13.36
CA ILE A 333 0.45 -24.91 -13.96
C ILE A 333 1.64 -23.94 -13.84
N ILE A 334 1.39 -22.62 -13.80
CA ILE A 334 2.44 -21.60 -13.85
C ILE A 334 3.29 -21.56 -12.56
N TRP A 335 2.74 -22.04 -11.44
CA TRP A 335 3.40 -21.99 -10.13
C TRP A 335 3.55 -23.37 -9.45
N LYS A 336 3.24 -24.47 -10.16
CA LYS A 336 3.66 -25.83 -9.77
C LYS A 336 5.17 -25.97 -9.96
N GLY A 337 5.94 -25.42 -9.01
CA GLY A 337 7.40 -25.39 -9.02
C GLY A 337 7.96 -25.11 -7.65
#